data_AF-A0A4R1FB83-F1
#
_entry.id   AF-A0A4R1FB83-F1
#
_cell.length_a   1.000
_cell.length_b   1.000
_cell.length_c   1.000
_cell.angle_alpha   90.00
_cell.angle_beta   90.00
_cell.angle_gamma   90.00
#
_symmetry.space_group_name_H-M   'P 1'
#
loop_
_entity.id
_entity.type
_entity.pdbx_description
1 polymer ?
#
loop_
_entity_poly.entity_id
_entity_poly.type
_entity_poly.pdbx_seq_one_letter_code
_entity_poly.pdbx_strand_id
1 'polypeptide(L)'
;MNKMLPIVALCSAAILTTILLNGCDKTASANVQAPQPHLSTFLSLHNQYCEKKYDTPESLQSSLDKAPELAPAKDFNGVYEVHVNGISFAVSPEEDGCTTDVMVQTSDNKELFSFEDINKALLSVGYVETGEPVSRKDLGTDQSELTIIEKKYISPKGEITTLDFPLEKKDKYYMTLFAEKFSEAKRETKERIIQSLKMASK
;
A
#
# COMPACT_ATOMS: atom_id res chain seq x y z
N MET A 1 -21.50 64.86 -27.38
CA MET A 1 -20.43 64.55 -26.41
C MET A 1 -20.96 64.94 -25.03
N ASN A 2 -21.51 63.94 -24.34
CA ASN A 2 -22.23 64.05 -23.05
C ASN A 2 -21.19 64.16 -21.92
N LYS A 3 -21.17 65.22 -21.12
CA LYS A 3 -21.98 65.52 -19.91
C LYS A 3 -21.71 64.60 -18.70
N MET A 4 -20.90 65.16 -17.80
CA MET A 4 -21.00 65.21 -16.32
C MET A 4 -21.76 64.10 -15.58
N LEU A 5 -21.07 63.50 -14.61
CA LEU A 5 -21.62 62.95 -13.36
C LEU A 5 -22.08 64.08 -12.43
N PRO A 6 -23.18 63.89 -11.67
CA PRO A 6 -23.07 63.98 -10.21
C PRO A 6 -24.01 63.09 -9.36
N ILE A 7 -23.45 62.59 -8.23
CA ILE A 7 -23.94 62.53 -6.83
C ILE A 7 -25.19 61.69 -6.44
N VAL A 8 -25.07 61.09 -5.22
CA VAL A 8 -26.05 60.62 -4.21
C VAL A 8 -26.87 59.35 -4.57
N ALA A 9 -27.23 58.42 -3.68
CA ALA A 9 -27.23 58.33 -2.21
C ALA A 9 -27.31 56.86 -1.79
N LEU A 10 -26.93 56.57 -0.53
CA LEU A 10 -27.33 55.38 0.21
C LEU A 10 -28.86 55.20 0.21
N CYS A 11 -29.34 53.97 0.04
CA CYS A 11 -30.58 53.50 0.67
C CYS A 11 -30.46 52.02 1.05
N SER A 12 -30.79 51.76 2.31
CA SER A 12 -30.73 50.48 2.99
C SER A 12 -31.90 49.55 2.65
N ALA A 13 -31.67 48.27 2.90
CA ALA A 13 -32.61 47.23 3.34
C ALA A 13 -33.51 46.51 2.33
N ALA A 14 -33.22 45.20 2.24
CA ALA A 14 -34.13 44.06 2.27
C ALA A 14 -35.30 43.99 1.27
N ILE A 15 -35.13 43.13 0.27
CA ILE A 15 -36.24 42.36 -0.31
C ILE A 15 -35.86 40.88 -0.22
N LEU A 16 -36.60 40.14 0.62
CA LEU A 16 -36.72 38.69 0.52
C LEU A 16 -37.38 38.37 -0.81
N THR A 17 -36.66 37.73 -1.73
CA THR A 17 -37.25 36.99 -2.83
C THR A 17 -36.77 35.54 -2.75
N THR A 18 -37.65 34.68 -2.28
CA THR A 18 -37.61 33.24 -2.51
C THR A 18 -37.49 32.98 -4.00
N ILE A 19 -36.36 32.43 -4.43
CA ILE A 19 -36.22 31.79 -5.73
C ILE A 19 -35.91 30.32 -5.47
N LEU A 20 -36.94 29.49 -5.60
CA LEU A 20 -36.84 28.07 -5.87
C LEU A 20 -36.19 27.91 -7.25
N LEU A 21 -34.98 27.36 -7.30
CA LEU A 21 -34.43 26.75 -8.50
C LEU A 21 -34.11 25.29 -8.19
N ASN A 22 -35.06 24.43 -8.58
CA ASN A 22 -34.77 23.04 -8.89
C ASN A 22 -33.79 23.01 -10.06
N GLY A 23 -32.59 22.51 -9.80
CA GLY A 23 -31.59 22.23 -10.82
C GLY A 23 -30.61 21.20 -10.26
N CYS A 24 -30.81 19.94 -10.66
CA CYS A 24 -29.91 18.83 -10.39
C CYS A 24 -28.47 19.21 -10.74
N ASP A 25 -27.55 19.00 -9.80
CA ASP A 25 -26.52 18.00 -10.04
C ASP A 25 -25.98 17.48 -8.72
N LYS A 26 -25.85 16.15 -8.71
CA LYS A 26 -25.55 15.33 -7.54
C LYS A 26 -24.33 15.88 -6.82
N THR A 27 -24.53 16.31 -5.58
CA THR A 27 -23.46 16.33 -4.59
C THR A 27 -22.94 14.90 -4.47
N ALA A 28 -21.92 14.58 -5.25
CA ALA A 28 -20.99 13.52 -4.90
C ALA A 28 -20.38 13.96 -3.57
N SER A 29 -20.97 13.44 -2.49
CA SER A 29 -20.33 13.45 -1.19
C SER A 29 -19.01 12.72 -1.41
N ALA A 30 -17.93 13.48 -1.59
CA ALA A 30 -16.60 12.93 -1.45
C ALA A 30 -16.56 12.41 -0.02
N ASN A 31 -16.77 11.11 0.13
CA ASN A 31 -16.47 10.42 1.37
C ASN A 31 -14.96 10.57 1.50
N VAL A 32 -14.53 11.64 2.18
CA VAL A 32 -13.16 11.80 2.61
C VAL A 32 -12.98 10.69 3.63
N GLN A 33 -12.55 9.53 3.15
CA GLN A 33 -12.17 8.39 3.96
C GLN A 33 -11.27 8.96 5.04
N ALA A 34 -11.67 8.82 6.31
CA ALA A 34 -10.81 9.21 7.42
C ALA A 34 -9.43 8.57 7.20
N PRO A 35 -8.32 9.25 7.55
CA PRO A 35 -7.00 8.66 7.41
C PRO A 35 -7.02 7.27 8.05
N GLN A 36 -6.68 6.23 7.29
CA GLN A 36 -6.59 4.87 7.78
C GLN A 36 -5.14 4.65 8.27
N PRO A 37 -4.82 4.92 9.55
CA PRO A 37 -3.43 5.01 10.01
C PRO A 37 -2.68 3.69 9.83
N HIS A 38 -3.38 2.56 9.97
CA HIS A 38 -2.79 1.23 9.79
C HIS A 38 -2.47 0.95 8.32
N LEU A 39 -3.37 1.33 7.41
CA LEU A 39 -3.12 1.20 5.97
C LEU A 39 -1.95 2.08 5.51
N SER A 40 -1.87 3.32 6.01
CA SER A 40 -0.73 4.20 5.71
C SER A 40 0.58 3.67 6.29
N THR A 41 0.54 3.07 7.50
CA THR A 41 1.71 2.45 8.12
C THR A 41 2.20 1.27 7.29
N PHE A 42 1.28 0.38 6.91
CA PHE A 42 1.56 -0.78 6.06
C PHE A 42 2.25 -0.37 4.75
N LEU A 43 1.65 0.56 4.01
CA LEU A 43 2.22 1.05 2.74
C LEU A 43 3.53 1.79 2.93
N SER A 44 3.71 2.53 4.03
CA SER A 44 4.96 3.20 4.33
C SER A 44 6.09 2.20 4.56
N LEU A 45 5.84 1.13 5.32
CA LEU A 45 6.82 0.07 5.56
C LEU A 45 7.18 -0.65 4.25
N HIS A 46 6.17 -1.02 3.47
CA HIS A 46 6.41 -1.67 2.17
C HIS A 46 7.22 -0.79 1.24
N ASN A 47 6.89 0.50 1.12
CA ASN A 47 7.67 1.42 0.29
C ASN A 47 9.08 1.67 0.84
N GLN A 48 9.25 1.73 2.16
CA GLN A 48 10.54 1.98 2.80
C GLN A 48 11.49 0.78 2.69
N TYR A 49 10.98 -0.44 2.64
CA TYR A 49 11.80 -1.66 2.71
C TYR A 49 11.62 -2.60 1.52
N CYS A 50 10.42 -2.79 0.99
CA CYS A 50 10.23 -3.67 -0.16
C CYS A 50 10.36 -2.96 -1.52
N GLU A 51 10.07 -1.66 -1.65
CA GLU A 51 10.25 -0.92 -2.92
C GLU A 51 11.66 -0.32 -3.08
N LYS A 52 12.47 -0.31 -2.01
CA LYS A 52 13.87 0.12 -2.13
C LYS A 52 14.67 -0.89 -2.94
N LYS A 53 15.74 -0.41 -3.59
CA LYS A 53 16.63 -1.26 -4.37
C LYS A 53 17.55 -2.04 -3.44
N TYR A 54 17.30 -3.33 -3.35
CA TYR A 54 18.18 -4.32 -2.75
C TYR A 54 18.56 -5.32 -3.82
N ASP A 55 19.81 -5.76 -3.78
CA ASP A 55 20.36 -6.68 -4.77
C ASP A 55 20.22 -8.15 -4.34
N THR A 56 20.15 -8.39 -3.03
CA THR A 56 20.06 -9.73 -2.43
C THR A 56 19.25 -9.70 -1.13
N PRO A 57 18.72 -10.85 -0.67
CA PRO A 57 18.06 -10.97 0.63
C PRO A 57 18.91 -10.47 1.79
N GLU A 58 20.22 -10.75 1.79
CA GLU A 58 21.15 -10.35 2.86
C GLU A 58 21.34 -8.82 2.90
N SER A 59 21.29 -8.15 1.74
CA SER A 59 21.37 -6.69 1.68
C SER A 59 20.12 -6.02 2.28
N LEU A 60 18.94 -6.63 2.09
CA LEU A 60 17.70 -6.21 2.72
C LEU A 60 17.75 -6.50 4.23
N GLN A 61 18.13 -7.71 4.63
CA GLN A 61 18.29 -8.10 6.03
C GLN A 61 19.23 -7.14 6.79
N SER A 62 20.39 -6.81 6.23
CA SER A 62 21.32 -5.87 6.85
C SER A 62 20.73 -4.46 7.02
N SER A 63 19.80 -4.06 6.16
CA SER A 63 19.07 -2.80 6.33
C SER A 63 18.03 -2.89 7.45
N LEU A 64 17.34 -4.02 7.57
CA LEU A 64 16.36 -4.26 8.63
C LEU A 64 17.03 -4.35 10.01
N ASP A 65 18.20 -4.99 10.12
CA ASP A 65 19.01 -5.04 11.35
C ASP A 65 19.41 -3.67 11.90
N LYS A 66 19.47 -2.65 11.03
CA LYS A 66 19.90 -1.29 11.36
C LYS A 66 18.72 -0.33 11.54
N ALA A 67 17.50 -0.78 11.27
CA ALA A 67 16.29 0.03 11.39
C ALA A 67 15.92 0.19 12.87
N PRO A 68 16.00 1.41 13.45
CA PRO A 68 15.77 1.61 14.88
C PRO A 68 14.32 1.35 15.32
N GLU A 69 13.36 1.42 14.41
CA GLU A 69 11.94 1.20 14.67
C GLU A 69 11.52 -0.28 14.59
N LEU A 70 12.36 -1.14 14.00
CA LEU A 70 12.09 -2.56 13.83
C LEU A 70 12.84 -3.38 14.88
N ALA A 71 12.20 -4.45 15.33
CA ALA A 71 12.80 -5.46 16.18
C ALA A 71 12.65 -6.84 15.52
N PRO A 72 13.62 -7.76 15.68
CA PRO A 72 13.44 -9.14 15.25
C PRO A 72 12.21 -9.76 15.94
N ALA A 73 11.35 -10.41 15.18
CA ALA A 73 10.22 -11.17 15.71
C ALA A 73 10.73 -12.37 16.51
N LYS A 74 10.21 -12.56 17.73
CA LYS A 74 10.75 -13.54 18.68
C LYS A 74 10.73 -14.98 18.18
N ASP A 75 9.70 -15.33 17.41
CA ASP A 75 9.42 -16.70 17.01
C ASP A 75 9.71 -16.97 15.52
N PHE A 76 10.19 -15.95 14.79
CA PHE A 76 10.37 -16.02 13.34
C PHE A 76 11.73 -15.47 12.93
N ASN A 77 12.60 -16.36 12.46
CA ASN A 77 13.91 -15.99 11.94
C ASN A 77 13.76 -15.14 10.67
N GLY A 78 14.47 -14.02 10.60
CA GLY A 78 14.48 -13.14 9.43
C GLY A 78 13.26 -12.23 9.32
N VAL A 79 12.31 -12.30 10.25
CA VAL A 79 11.14 -11.40 10.28
C VAL A 79 11.41 -10.26 11.25
N TYR A 80 11.11 -9.03 10.83
CA TYR A 80 11.31 -7.82 11.61
C TYR A 80 9.98 -7.11 11.78
N GLU A 81 9.61 -6.80 13.02
CA GLU A 81 8.33 -6.23 13.37
C GLU A 81 8.43 -4.84 13.99
N VAL A 82 7.39 -4.03 13.75
CA VAL A 82 7.12 -2.80 14.48
C VAL A 82 5.68 -2.83 14.99
N HIS A 83 5.50 -2.37 16.22
CA HIS A 83 4.18 -2.26 16.83
C HIS A 83 3.69 -0.82 16.78
N VAL A 84 2.60 -0.58 16.04
CA VAL A 84 1.96 0.74 15.94
C VAL A 84 0.52 0.65 16.43
N ASN A 85 0.22 1.35 17.52
CA ASN A 85 -1.10 1.33 18.17
C ASN A 85 -1.60 -0.10 18.49
N GLY A 86 -0.69 -0.97 18.95
CA GLY A 86 -1.01 -2.35 19.31
C GLY A 86 -1.15 -3.33 18.14
N ILE A 87 -0.92 -2.88 16.90
CA ILE A 87 -0.89 -3.73 15.71
C ILE A 87 0.56 -4.03 15.34
N SER A 88 0.91 -5.30 15.17
CA SER A 88 2.21 -5.72 14.64
C SER A 88 2.18 -5.67 13.11
N PHE A 89 3.18 -5.01 12.54
CA PHE A 89 3.49 -5.00 11.12
C PHE A 89 4.85 -5.63 10.95
N ALA A 90 4.98 -6.55 10.00
CA ALA A 90 6.23 -7.25 9.75
C ALA A 90 6.77 -6.95 8.36
N VAL A 91 8.09 -7.02 8.23
CA VAL A 91 8.83 -7.01 6.97
C VAL A 91 9.83 -8.15 7.01
N SER A 92 9.89 -8.92 5.92
CA SER A 92 10.81 -10.06 5.78
C SER A 92 11.52 -10.04 4.43
N PRO A 93 12.83 -10.35 4.39
CA PRO A 93 13.48 -10.80 3.17
C PRO A 93 13.05 -12.22 2.84
N GLU A 94 12.60 -12.44 1.61
CA GLU A 94 12.32 -13.77 1.05
C GLU A 94 13.46 -14.17 0.11
N GLU A 95 13.50 -15.45 -0.29
CA GLU A 95 14.50 -15.96 -1.25
C GLU A 95 14.49 -15.15 -2.57
N ASP A 96 13.30 -14.84 -3.07
CA ASP A 96 13.06 -14.18 -4.35
C ASP A 96 12.53 -12.73 -4.21
N GLY A 97 12.32 -12.24 -2.99
CA GLY A 97 11.65 -10.94 -2.80
C GLY A 97 11.62 -10.38 -1.39
N CYS A 98 10.60 -9.59 -1.12
CA CYS A 98 10.35 -8.94 0.15
C CYS A 98 8.86 -8.95 0.47
N THR A 99 8.52 -9.31 1.69
CA THR A 99 7.15 -9.32 2.21
C THR A 99 6.92 -8.16 3.17
N THR A 100 5.70 -7.62 3.17
CA THR A 100 5.17 -6.80 4.26
C THR A 100 3.85 -7.39 4.70
N ASP A 101 3.71 -7.63 5.99
CA ASP A 101 2.62 -8.42 6.56
C ASP A 101 1.90 -7.66 7.68
N VAL A 102 0.56 -7.81 7.73
CA VAL A 102 -0.26 -7.30 8.84
C VAL A 102 -1.54 -8.11 9.01
N MET A 103 -1.96 -8.33 10.24
CA MET A 103 -3.30 -8.85 10.52
C MET A 103 -4.33 -7.75 10.28
N VAL A 104 -5.22 -7.94 9.31
CA VAL A 104 -6.22 -6.91 8.92
C VAL A 104 -7.43 -6.87 9.84
N GLN A 105 -7.47 -7.74 10.87
CA GLN A 105 -8.46 -7.71 11.92
C GLN A 105 -7.80 -7.94 13.28
N THR A 106 -8.27 -7.20 14.29
CA THR A 106 -7.83 -7.38 15.68
C THR A 106 -8.53 -8.58 16.33
N SER A 107 -7.98 -9.06 17.45
CA SER A 107 -8.58 -10.15 18.23
C SER A 107 -9.99 -9.84 18.78
N ASP A 108 -10.36 -8.56 18.93
CA ASP A 108 -11.72 -8.11 19.28
C ASP A 108 -12.61 -7.89 18.03
N ASN A 109 -12.24 -8.49 16.90
CA ASN A 109 -13.01 -8.54 15.66
C ASN A 109 -13.16 -7.19 14.94
N LYS A 110 -12.31 -6.20 15.23
CA LYS A 110 -12.29 -4.90 14.55
C LYS A 110 -11.41 -4.97 13.30
N GLU A 111 -12.02 -4.77 12.14
CA GLU A 111 -11.31 -4.69 10.86
C GLU A 111 -10.51 -3.38 10.75
N LEU A 112 -9.26 -3.48 10.31
CA LEU A 112 -8.35 -2.34 10.16
C LEU A 112 -8.59 -1.60 8.84
N PHE A 113 -8.81 -2.35 7.76
CA PHE A 113 -9.15 -1.88 6.41
C PHE A 113 -9.54 -3.07 5.54
N SER A 114 -10.30 -2.84 4.48
CA SER A 114 -10.78 -3.89 3.58
C SER A 114 -9.85 -4.15 2.39
N PHE A 115 -10.17 -5.17 1.58
CA PHE A 115 -9.50 -5.44 0.30
C PHE A 115 -9.64 -4.24 -0.66
N GLU A 116 -10.80 -3.60 -0.71
CA GLU A 116 -11.05 -2.42 -1.54
C GLU A 116 -10.22 -1.22 -1.08
N ASP A 117 -10.03 -1.06 0.23
CA ASP A 117 -9.20 0.02 0.79
C ASP A 117 -7.74 -0.12 0.36
N ILE A 118 -7.13 -1.30 0.52
CA ILE A 118 -5.74 -1.55 0.10
C ILE A 118 -5.60 -1.49 -1.43
N ASN A 119 -6.54 -2.05 -2.19
CA ASN A 119 -6.49 -1.99 -3.65
C ASN A 119 -6.51 -0.54 -4.14
N LYS A 120 -7.44 0.27 -3.62
CA LYS A 120 -7.52 1.70 -3.96
C LYS A 120 -6.26 2.45 -3.55
N ALA A 121 -5.69 2.14 -2.39
CA ALA A 121 -4.49 2.79 -1.91
C ALA A 121 -3.25 2.46 -2.77
N LEU A 122 -3.07 1.19 -3.17
CA LEU A 122 -2.00 0.78 -4.10
C LEU A 122 -2.12 1.50 -5.45
N LEU A 123 -3.33 1.55 -6.02
CA LEU A 123 -3.59 2.30 -7.25
C LEU A 123 -3.24 3.79 -7.10
N SER A 124 -3.60 4.40 -5.96
CA SER A 124 -3.34 5.83 -5.71
C SER A 124 -1.85 6.18 -5.64
N VAL A 125 -0.99 5.23 -5.27
CA VAL A 125 0.47 5.42 -5.20
C VAL A 125 1.21 4.92 -6.44
N GLY A 126 0.47 4.53 -7.49
CA GLY A 126 0.98 4.27 -8.84
C GLY A 126 1.22 2.81 -9.18
N TYR A 127 0.69 1.86 -8.40
CA TYR A 127 0.66 0.45 -8.81
C TYR A 127 -0.31 0.29 -9.98
N VAL A 128 0.03 -0.59 -10.92
CA VAL A 128 -0.78 -0.92 -12.09
C VAL A 128 -1.27 -2.35 -11.97
N GLU A 129 -2.59 -2.56 -11.97
CA GLU A 129 -3.16 -3.91 -11.89
C GLU A 129 -2.77 -4.78 -13.08
N THR A 130 -2.50 -6.06 -12.82
CA THR A 130 -2.27 -7.07 -13.85
C THR A 130 -3.29 -8.20 -13.70
N GLY A 131 -4.28 -8.24 -14.59
CA GLY A 131 -5.34 -9.25 -14.56
C GLY A 131 -6.35 -9.03 -13.44
N GLU A 132 -7.29 -9.96 -13.34
CA GLU A 132 -8.34 -9.95 -12.31
C GLU A 132 -7.86 -10.56 -10.99
N PRO A 133 -8.44 -10.19 -9.83
CA PRO A 133 -8.21 -10.90 -8.59
C PRO A 133 -8.61 -12.38 -8.72
N VAL A 134 -7.81 -13.27 -8.13
CA VAL A 134 -8.04 -14.72 -8.13
C VAL A 134 -8.29 -15.18 -6.71
N SER A 135 -9.35 -15.96 -6.51
CA SER A 135 -9.61 -16.61 -5.24
C SER A 135 -8.93 -17.98 -5.22
N ARG A 136 -8.20 -18.28 -4.15
CA ARG A 136 -7.59 -19.59 -3.92
C ARG A 136 -7.84 -20.08 -2.50
N LYS A 137 -7.78 -21.39 -2.32
CA LYS A 137 -7.74 -22.04 -1.00
C LYS A 137 -6.30 -22.19 -0.56
N ASP A 138 -6.06 -21.93 0.71
CA ASP A 138 -4.76 -22.11 1.36
C ASP A 138 -4.93 -22.82 2.70
N LEU A 139 -3.84 -23.36 3.22
CA LEU A 139 -3.80 -23.97 4.54
C LEU A 139 -3.09 -23.04 5.51
N GLY A 140 -3.81 -22.70 6.56
CA GLY A 140 -3.26 -21.87 7.60
C GLY A 140 -2.28 -22.60 8.52
N THR A 141 -1.63 -21.86 9.41
CA THR A 141 -0.67 -22.40 10.39
C THR A 141 -1.33 -23.38 11.37
N ASP A 142 -2.63 -23.25 11.60
CA ASP A 142 -3.44 -24.20 12.39
C ASP A 142 -4.01 -25.36 11.54
N GLN A 143 -3.53 -25.52 10.31
CA GLN A 143 -3.99 -26.48 9.29
C GLN A 143 -5.46 -26.32 8.86
N SER A 144 -6.12 -25.24 9.27
CA SER A 144 -7.47 -24.97 8.83
C SER A 144 -7.45 -24.28 7.46
N GLU A 145 -8.38 -24.69 6.59
CA GLU A 145 -8.51 -24.08 5.25
C GLU A 145 -8.95 -22.62 5.37
N LEU A 146 -8.35 -21.74 4.57
CA LEU A 146 -8.79 -20.37 4.38
C LEU A 146 -8.85 -20.02 2.89
N THR A 147 -9.60 -18.97 2.59
CA THR A 147 -9.75 -18.41 1.25
C THR A 147 -8.98 -17.10 1.19
N ILE A 148 -8.10 -16.98 0.19
CA ILE A 148 -7.30 -15.79 -0.07
C ILE A 148 -7.73 -15.21 -1.41
N ILE A 149 -7.88 -13.88 -1.46
CA ILE A 149 -7.89 -13.14 -2.72
C ILE A 149 -6.46 -12.74 -3.02
N GLU A 150 -5.94 -13.26 -4.14
CA GLU A 150 -4.69 -12.86 -4.74
C GLU A 150 -4.95 -11.76 -5.78
N LYS A 151 -4.19 -10.67 -5.75
CA LYS A 151 -4.19 -9.66 -6.82
C LYS A 151 -2.76 -9.27 -7.16
N LYS A 152 -2.45 -9.26 -8.45
CA LYS A 152 -1.13 -8.90 -8.97
C LYS A 152 -1.09 -7.49 -9.51
N TYR A 153 0.06 -6.86 -9.36
CA TYR A 153 0.34 -5.50 -9.82
C TYR A 153 1.75 -5.43 -10.41
N ILE A 154 1.99 -4.39 -11.20
CA ILE A 154 3.33 -3.83 -11.44
C ILE A 154 3.50 -2.63 -10.52
N SER A 155 4.55 -2.62 -9.70
CA SER A 155 4.87 -1.52 -8.82
C SER A 155 5.36 -0.28 -9.58
N PRO A 156 5.37 0.91 -8.95
CA PRO A 156 6.00 2.10 -9.53
C PRO A 156 7.49 1.93 -9.90
N LYS A 157 8.15 0.88 -9.39
CA LYS A 157 9.53 0.52 -9.72
C LYS A 157 9.64 -0.53 -10.83
N GLY A 158 8.52 -1.02 -11.36
CA GLY A 158 8.46 -2.02 -12.40
C GLY A 158 8.63 -3.45 -11.89
N GLU A 159 8.48 -3.69 -10.58
CA GLU A 159 8.53 -5.02 -9.98
C GLU A 159 7.15 -5.66 -10.00
N ILE A 160 7.07 -6.98 -10.12
CA ILE A 160 5.82 -7.71 -9.91
C ILE A 160 5.55 -7.70 -8.41
N THR A 161 4.34 -7.29 -8.05
CA THR A 161 3.89 -7.27 -6.66
C THR A 161 2.59 -8.06 -6.53
N THR A 162 2.52 -8.94 -5.54
CA THR A 162 1.34 -9.77 -5.26
C THR A 162 0.77 -9.38 -3.90
N LEU A 163 -0.52 -9.04 -3.87
CA LEU A 163 -1.30 -8.86 -2.66
C LEU A 163 -2.07 -10.15 -2.38
N ASP A 164 -1.86 -10.71 -1.20
CA ASP A 164 -2.65 -11.80 -0.65
C ASP A 164 -3.51 -11.27 0.50
N PHE A 165 -4.84 -11.33 0.33
CA PHE A 165 -5.80 -10.84 1.31
C PHE A 165 -6.69 -11.98 1.84
N PRO A 166 -6.66 -12.29 3.15
CA PRO A 166 -7.52 -13.33 3.72
C PRO A 166 -8.98 -12.85 3.80
N LEU A 167 -9.92 -13.67 3.33
CA LEU A 167 -11.35 -13.37 3.39
C LEU A 167 -12.00 -13.72 4.73
N GLU A 168 -11.44 -14.73 5.42
CA GLU A 168 -11.85 -15.19 6.73
C GLU A 168 -10.62 -15.32 7.65
N LYS A 169 -10.87 -15.44 8.96
CA LYS A 169 -9.82 -15.62 9.97
C LYS A 169 -8.75 -14.53 9.88
N LYS A 170 -9.18 -13.30 9.60
CA LYS A 170 -8.33 -12.10 9.40
C LYS A 170 -7.57 -11.69 10.68
N ASP A 171 -7.96 -12.23 11.82
CA ASP A 171 -7.33 -12.13 13.14
C ASP A 171 -6.29 -13.22 13.41
N LYS A 172 -6.11 -14.16 12.47
CA LYS A 172 -5.17 -15.29 12.55
C LYS A 172 -4.22 -15.37 11.36
N TYR A 173 -4.62 -14.80 10.22
CA TYR A 173 -3.85 -14.80 8.98
C TYR A 173 -3.50 -13.39 8.57
N TYR A 174 -2.23 -13.23 8.18
CA TYR A 174 -1.73 -11.98 7.67
C TYR A 174 -2.28 -11.72 6.27
N MET A 175 -2.57 -10.45 5.99
CA MET A 175 -2.51 -9.94 4.63
C MET A 175 -1.04 -9.69 4.31
N THR A 176 -0.61 -10.10 3.13
CA THR A 176 0.78 -10.03 2.67
C THR A 176 0.86 -9.23 1.38
N LEU A 177 1.81 -8.30 1.30
CA LEU A 177 2.20 -7.66 0.05
C LEU A 177 3.64 -8.07 -0.27
N PHE A 178 3.78 -8.91 -1.29
CA PHE A 178 5.05 -9.46 -1.75
C PHE A 178 5.55 -8.71 -2.97
N ALA A 179 6.81 -8.24 -2.94
CA ALA A 179 7.49 -7.66 -4.09
C ALA A 179 8.59 -8.60 -4.60
N GLU A 180 8.56 -8.95 -5.89
CA GLU A 180 9.56 -9.81 -6.52
C GLU A 180 10.85 -9.03 -6.84
N LYS A 181 11.95 -9.35 -6.14
CA LYS A 181 13.20 -8.57 -6.19
C LYS A 181 14.39 -9.35 -6.71
N PHE A 182 14.58 -10.58 -6.25
CA PHE A 182 15.86 -11.30 -6.34
C PHE A 182 15.86 -12.45 -7.35
N SER A 183 14.84 -12.54 -8.20
CA SER A 183 14.67 -13.66 -9.12
C SER A 183 15.91 -13.95 -9.97
N GLU A 184 16.13 -15.24 -10.26
CA GLU A 184 17.31 -15.73 -10.99
C GLU A 184 17.54 -14.99 -12.31
N ALA A 185 16.45 -14.66 -13.03
CA ALA A 185 16.52 -13.88 -14.26
C ALA A 185 17.14 -12.48 -14.07
N LYS A 186 16.84 -11.80 -12.95
CA LYS A 186 17.46 -10.51 -12.59
C LYS A 186 18.92 -10.70 -12.21
N ARG A 187 19.26 -11.76 -11.47
CA ARG A 187 20.65 -12.10 -11.09
C ARG A 187 21.52 -12.41 -12.31
N GLU A 188 21.07 -13.28 -13.20
CA GLU A 188 21.81 -13.64 -14.43
C GLU A 188 22.05 -12.43 -15.34
N THR A 189 21.04 -11.55 -15.45
CA THR A 189 21.16 -10.32 -16.25
C THR A 189 22.23 -9.40 -15.67
N LYS A 190 22.25 -9.24 -14.34
CA LYS A 190 23.26 -8.43 -13.64
C LYS A 190 24.66 -9.00 -13.81
N GLU A 191 24.83 -10.32 -13.64
CA GLU A 191 26.12 -11.00 -13.80
C GLU A 191 26.66 -10.86 -15.23
N ARG A 192 25.80 -11.00 -16.26
CA ARG A 192 26.17 -10.78 -17.67
C ARG A 192 26.64 -9.35 -17.93
N ILE A 193 25.98 -8.35 -17.35
CA ILE A 193 26.37 -6.94 -17.49
C ILE A 193 27.74 -6.70 -16.83
N ILE A 194 27.94 -7.18 -15.60
CA ILE A 194 29.21 -7.04 -14.87
C ILE A 194 30.36 -7.68 -15.64
N GLN A 195 30.15 -8.87 -16.19
CA GLN A 195 31.15 -9.57 -16.99
C GLN A 195 31.51 -8.78 -18.26
N SER A 196 30.51 -8.20 -18.93
CA SER A 196 30.71 -7.38 -20.12
C SER A 196 31.53 -6.11 -19.82
N LEU A 197 31.24 -5.43 -18.70
CA LEU A 197 31.98 -4.24 -18.26
C LEU A 197 33.44 -4.56 -17.89
N LYS A 198 33.69 -5.69 -17.24
CA LYS A 198 35.06 -6.14 -16.93
C LYS A 198 35.87 -6.40 -18.19
N MET A 199 35.26 -7.00 -19.22
CA MET A 199 35.93 -7.25 -20.50
C MET A 199 36.21 -5.96 -21.29
N ALA A 200 35.33 -4.95 -21.21
CA ALA A 200 35.53 -3.65 -21.86
C ALA A 200 36.59 -2.76 -21.19
N SER A 201 37.02 -3.09 -19.97
CA SER A 201 38.03 -2.35 -19.20
C SER A 201 39.47 -2.87 -19.36
N LYS A 202 39.68 -3.90 -20.18
CA LYS A 202 40.98 -4.43 -20.58
C LYS A 202 41.32 -4.01 -22.00
#